data_AF-W1PQU5-F1
#
_entry.id   AF-W1PQU5-F1
#
_cell.length_a   1.000
_cell.length_b   1.000
_cell.length_c   1.000
_cell.angle_alpha   90.00
_cell.angle_beta   90.00
_cell.angle_gamma   90.00
#
_symmetry.space_group_name_H-M   'P 1'
#
loop_
_entity.id
_entity.type
_entity.pdbx_description
1 polymer ?
#
loop_
_entity_poly.entity_id
_entity_poly.type
_entity_poly.pdbx_seq_one_letter_code
_entity_poly.pdbx_strand_id
1 'polypeptide(L)'
;MGGPSWEVKLGRRDSATARKRDGEIELPVVTASLHVLLFLFGRKGLIAKDMVALSGAHTIGQAQCFNFRNRIYNHPNINAGIASIRRPHCPLNGNNSALSPLDLDTPDSFDNSYFHNLRQKQGLLESDQVLFNGGSTDGIVLFYSNSQSAFYSDFAVAMVKMGDIEPLTGTAGQIRARCSVPQRAGASGTNNASNGKFNWGFAIVLRLLCFSLM
;
A
#
# COMPACT_ATOMS: atom_id res chain seq x y z
N MET A 1 14.06 10.87 1.72
CA MET A 1 12.66 11.22 1.37
C MET A 1 11.97 12.14 2.38
N GLY A 2 12.51 12.45 3.57
CA GLY A 2 11.92 13.52 4.42
C GLY A 2 10.66 13.17 5.24
N GLY A 3 10.29 11.89 5.28
CA GLY A 3 9.15 11.40 6.06
C GLY A 3 9.41 11.26 7.56
N PRO A 4 8.40 10.87 8.34
CA PRO A 4 8.52 10.71 9.79
C PRO A 4 9.43 9.54 10.17
N SER A 5 9.93 9.59 11.41
CA SER A 5 10.61 8.47 12.06
C SER A 5 9.70 7.86 13.13
N TRP A 6 9.86 6.56 13.39
CA TRP A 6 9.17 5.86 14.47
C TRP A 6 10.03 4.70 14.97
N GLU A 7 9.76 4.27 16.20
CA GLU A 7 10.44 3.12 16.78
C GLU A 7 9.93 1.83 16.14
N VAL A 8 10.83 1.07 15.53
CA VAL A 8 10.51 -0.20 14.87
C VAL A 8 10.62 -1.34 15.88
N LYS A 9 9.50 -2.00 16.16
CA LYS A 9 9.50 -3.24 16.95
C LYS A 9 10.24 -4.34 16.20
N LEU A 10 11.18 -5.01 16.87
CA LEU A 10 11.99 -6.09 16.33
C LEU A 10 11.54 -7.46 16.87
N GLY A 11 12.18 -8.55 16.42
CA GLY A 11 11.94 -9.91 16.91
C GLY A 11 11.01 -10.78 16.06
N ARG A 12 10.55 -10.28 14.90
CA ARG A 12 9.84 -11.09 13.91
C ARG A 12 10.77 -12.13 13.28
N ARG A 13 10.20 -13.29 12.97
CA ARG A 13 10.86 -14.42 12.31
C ARG A 13 10.22 -14.70 10.95
N ASP A 14 10.97 -15.37 10.10
CA ASP A 14 10.59 -15.68 8.73
C ASP A 14 9.70 -16.92 8.62
N SER A 15 8.73 -16.88 7.70
CA SER A 15 7.96 -18.06 7.33
C SER A 15 8.81 -19.05 6.51
N ALA A 16 8.46 -20.34 6.58
CA ALA A 16 9.02 -21.36 5.71
C ALA A 16 8.18 -21.59 4.43
N THR A 17 7.02 -20.94 4.33
CA THR A 17 6.06 -21.13 3.25
C THR A 17 5.55 -19.79 2.72
N ALA A 18 5.03 -19.81 1.49
CA ALA A 18 4.32 -18.70 0.88
C ALA A 18 2.97 -19.15 0.34
N ARG A 19 1.98 -18.25 0.35
CA ARG A 19 0.60 -18.54 -0.08
C ARG A 19 0.14 -17.50 -1.10
N LYS A 20 0.23 -17.86 -2.39
CA LYS A 20 -0.15 -16.99 -3.51
C LYS A 20 -1.60 -16.53 -3.42
N ARG A 21 -2.53 -17.47 -3.19
CA ARG A 21 -3.97 -17.20 -3.07
C ARG A 21 -4.24 -16.13 -2.01
N ASP A 22 -3.58 -16.24 -0.85
CA ASP A 22 -3.82 -15.28 0.21
C ASP A 22 -3.40 -13.86 -0.24
N GLY A 23 -2.36 -13.72 -1.09
CA GLY A 23 -1.98 -12.43 -1.69
C GLY A 23 -2.94 -11.92 -2.76
N GLU A 24 -3.66 -12.79 -3.43
CA GLU A 24 -4.69 -12.43 -4.42
C GLU A 24 -5.98 -11.94 -3.75
N ILE A 25 -6.31 -12.43 -2.54
CA ILE A 25 -7.58 -12.12 -1.86
C ILE A 25 -7.43 -11.10 -0.72
N GLU A 26 -6.26 -11.00 -0.07
CA GLU A 26 -6.07 -10.14 1.10
C GLU A 26 -5.49 -8.76 0.73
N LEU A 27 -4.85 -8.63 -0.44
CA LEU A 27 -4.23 -7.37 -0.84
C LEU A 27 -5.21 -6.54 -1.68
N PRO A 28 -5.38 -5.25 -1.36
CA PRO A 28 -6.25 -4.38 -2.13
C PRO A 28 -5.78 -4.30 -3.58
N VAL A 29 -6.69 -4.11 -4.52
CA VAL A 29 -6.38 -3.85 -5.93
C VAL A 29 -6.50 -2.36 -6.23
N VAL A 30 -5.82 -1.89 -7.28
CA VAL A 30 -5.79 -0.46 -7.66
C VAL A 30 -7.16 0.12 -8.05
N THR A 31 -8.15 -0.74 -8.30
CA THR A 31 -9.55 -0.41 -8.63
C THR A 31 -10.52 -0.66 -7.46
N ALA A 32 -10.01 -0.95 -6.26
CA ALA A 32 -10.86 -1.27 -5.12
C ALA A 32 -11.72 -0.07 -4.70
N SER A 33 -12.99 -0.32 -4.42
CA SER A 33 -13.89 0.68 -3.85
C SER A 33 -13.53 0.98 -2.40
N LEU A 34 -13.98 2.13 -1.89
CA LEU A 34 -13.76 2.51 -0.49
C LEU A 34 -14.27 1.43 0.49
N HIS A 35 -15.42 0.81 0.21
CA HIS A 35 -15.95 -0.27 1.04
C HIS A 35 -15.02 -1.49 1.09
N VAL A 36 -14.46 -1.89 -0.06
CA VAL A 36 -13.52 -3.01 -0.14
C VAL A 36 -12.22 -2.68 0.61
N LEU A 37 -11.71 -1.45 0.48
CA LEU A 37 -10.52 -1.01 1.22
C LEU A 37 -10.76 -1.07 2.74
N LEU A 38 -11.87 -0.49 3.21
CA LEU A 38 -12.24 -0.52 4.64
C LEU A 38 -12.39 -1.95 5.16
N PHE A 39 -13.00 -2.85 4.37
CA PHE A 39 -13.15 -4.25 4.72
C PHE A 39 -11.80 -4.98 4.85
N LEU A 40 -10.92 -4.84 3.85
CA LEU A 40 -9.62 -5.51 3.83
C LEU A 40 -8.69 -5.03 4.95
N PHE A 41 -8.62 -3.71 5.19
CA PHE A 41 -7.85 -3.15 6.29
C PHE A 41 -8.45 -3.53 7.65
N GLY A 42 -9.78 -3.49 7.77
CA GLY A 42 -10.49 -3.89 8.99
C GLY A 42 -10.24 -5.35 9.37
N ARG A 43 -10.16 -6.27 8.40
CA ARG A 43 -9.78 -7.68 8.63
C ARG A 43 -8.37 -7.84 9.19
N LYS A 44 -7.52 -6.83 9.06
CA LYS A 44 -6.16 -6.79 9.61
C LYS A 44 -6.06 -5.93 10.89
N GLY A 45 -7.20 -5.54 11.45
CA GLY A 45 -7.25 -4.73 12.68
C GLY A 45 -6.88 -3.26 12.47
N LEU A 46 -6.87 -2.78 11.23
CA LEU A 46 -6.57 -1.39 10.88
C LEU A 46 -7.86 -0.61 10.67
N ILE A 47 -8.03 0.50 11.37
CA ILE A 47 -9.23 1.35 11.23
C ILE A 47 -9.12 2.27 10.02
N ALA A 48 -10.21 2.94 9.64
CA ALA A 48 -10.25 3.86 8.50
C ALA A 48 -9.12 4.93 8.54
N LYS A 49 -8.79 5.44 9.74
CA LYS A 49 -7.70 6.41 9.93
C LYS A 49 -6.32 5.82 9.61
N ASP A 50 -6.08 4.56 10.02
CA ASP A 50 -4.84 3.84 9.71
C ASP A 50 -4.74 3.59 8.20
N MET A 51 -5.84 3.17 7.57
CA MET A 51 -5.91 2.95 6.12
C MET A 51 -5.58 4.22 5.33
N VAL A 52 -6.25 5.34 5.63
CA VAL A 52 -6.01 6.62 4.92
C VAL A 52 -4.58 7.12 5.16
N ALA A 53 -4.03 6.96 6.36
CA ALA A 53 -2.63 7.28 6.63
C ALA A 53 -1.70 6.41 5.77
N LEU A 54 -1.87 5.09 5.77
CA LEU A 54 -1.03 4.16 5.01
C LEU A 54 -1.13 4.38 3.49
N SER A 55 -2.31 4.75 2.96
CA SER A 55 -2.45 5.17 1.57
C SER A 55 -1.60 6.40 1.22
N GLY A 56 -1.31 7.25 2.21
CA GLY A 56 -0.37 8.36 2.07
C GLY A 56 1.05 7.93 1.70
N ALA A 57 1.41 6.64 1.79
CA ALA A 57 2.66 6.12 1.26
C ALA A 57 2.82 6.34 -0.26
N HIS A 58 1.71 6.53 -0.99
CA HIS A 58 1.70 6.90 -2.41
C HIS A 58 2.13 8.35 -2.69
N THR A 59 2.54 9.11 -1.66
CA THR A 59 3.26 10.38 -1.84
C THR A 59 4.62 10.20 -2.53
N ILE A 60 5.16 8.96 -2.58
CA ILE A 60 6.38 8.62 -3.30
C ILE A 60 6.17 7.40 -4.20
N GLY A 61 7.03 7.26 -5.21
CA GLY A 61 7.05 6.10 -6.11
C GLY A 61 6.21 6.29 -7.38
N GLN A 62 6.05 5.22 -8.15
CA GLN A 62 5.54 5.30 -9.52
C GLN A 62 4.63 4.12 -9.84
N ALA A 63 3.50 4.30 -10.51
CA ALA A 63 2.70 3.17 -11.01
C ALA A 63 2.97 2.89 -12.48
N GLN A 64 2.82 1.63 -12.89
CA GLN A 64 2.75 1.25 -14.30
C GLN A 64 1.43 1.67 -14.94
N CYS A 65 1.47 2.09 -16.19
CA CYS A 65 0.35 2.57 -16.99
C CYS A 65 -0.88 1.66 -16.94
N PHE A 66 -0.69 0.34 -17.01
CA PHE A 66 -1.82 -0.58 -16.99
C PHE A 66 -2.68 -0.50 -15.72
N ASN A 67 -2.11 -0.06 -14.58
CA ASN A 67 -2.82 0.07 -13.31
C ASN A 67 -3.77 1.27 -13.26
N PHE A 68 -3.54 2.31 -14.07
CA PHE A 68 -4.33 3.55 -14.03
C PHE A 68 -4.94 3.95 -15.38
N ARG A 69 -4.65 3.22 -16.46
CA ARG A 69 -5.15 3.51 -17.81
C ARG A 69 -6.67 3.67 -17.83
N ASN A 70 -7.41 2.73 -17.25
CA ASN A 70 -8.86 2.80 -17.22
C ASN A 70 -9.34 4.12 -16.57
N ARG A 71 -8.67 4.55 -15.51
CA ARG A 71 -9.04 5.77 -14.79
C ARG A 71 -8.82 7.03 -15.63
N ILE A 72 -7.67 7.18 -16.30
CA ILE A 72 -7.37 8.40 -17.07
C ILE A 72 -8.20 8.54 -18.36
N TYR A 73 -8.87 7.46 -18.81
CA TYR A 73 -9.73 7.49 -19.99
C TYR A 73 -11.22 7.45 -19.66
N ASN A 74 -11.65 6.68 -18.65
CA ASN A 74 -13.06 6.32 -18.48
C ASN A 74 -13.71 6.82 -17.17
N HIS A 75 -12.94 7.32 -16.19
CA HIS A 75 -13.52 7.76 -14.91
C HIS A 75 -13.94 9.23 -14.90
N PRO A 76 -15.12 9.56 -14.34
CA PRO A 76 -15.59 10.95 -14.26
C PRO A 76 -14.97 11.75 -13.11
N ASN A 77 -14.31 11.09 -12.15
CA ASN A 77 -13.74 11.70 -10.95
C ASN A 77 -12.22 11.94 -11.06
N ILE A 78 -11.73 12.24 -12.26
CA ILE A 78 -10.36 12.69 -12.51
C ILE A 78 -10.35 14.12 -13.05
N ASN A 79 -9.38 14.93 -12.63
CA ASN A 79 -9.12 16.22 -13.24
C ASN A 79 -8.75 16.04 -14.73
N ALA A 80 -9.49 16.70 -15.63
CA ALA A 80 -9.31 16.55 -17.07
C ALA A 80 -7.93 17.00 -17.56
N GLY A 81 -7.35 18.05 -16.95
CA GLY A 81 -5.99 18.51 -17.26
C GLY A 81 -4.94 17.45 -16.89
N ILE A 82 -5.06 16.85 -15.71
CA ILE A 82 -4.17 15.77 -15.27
C ILE A 82 -4.31 14.52 -16.14
N ALA A 83 -5.54 14.16 -16.51
CA ALA A 83 -5.76 13.08 -17.48
C ALA A 83 -5.02 13.37 -18.79
N SER A 84 -5.13 14.60 -19.31
CA SER A 84 -4.45 15.01 -20.54
C SER A 84 -2.91 14.95 -20.44
N ILE A 85 -2.33 15.29 -19.29
CA ILE A 85 -0.88 15.21 -19.06
C ILE A 85 -0.39 13.75 -19.03
N ARG A 86 -1.20 12.82 -18.50
CA ARG A 86 -0.83 11.41 -18.34
C ARG A 86 -1.01 10.57 -19.60
N ARG A 87 -2.00 10.87 -20.44
CA ARG A 87 -2.34 10.09 -21.66
C ARG A 87 -1.19 9.92 -22.67
N PRO A 88 -0.33 10.92 -22.96
CA PRO A 88 0.81 10.74 -23.84
C PRO A 88 1.79 9.66 -23.37
N HIS A 89 1.96 9.51 -22.06
CA HIS A 89 2.84 8.51 -21.44
C HIS A 89 2.14 7.17 -21.19
N CYS A 90 0.80 7.16 -21.22
CA CYS A 90 -0.03 5.98 -21.03
C CYS A 90 -1.13 5.92 -22.10
N PRO A 91 -0.79 5.57 -23.36
CA PRO A 91 -1.75 5.50 -24.46
C PRO A 91 -2.83 4.44 -24.22
N LEU A 92 -3.98 4.60 -24.90
CA LEU A 92 -5.08 3.62 -24.88
C LEU A 92 -4.62 2.20 -25.20
N ASN A 93 -3.70 2.07 -26.15
CA ASN A 93 -3.17 0.80 -26.61
C ASN A 93 -1.64 0.80 -26.45
N GLY A 94 -1.10 -0.18 -25.74
CA GLY A 94 0.33 -0.36 -25.56
C GLY A 94 0.92 0.39 -24.36
N ASN A 95 2.25 0.29 -24.22
CA ASN A 95 3.05 0.90 -23.15
C ASN A 95 2.60 0.57 -21.72
N ASN A 96 2.17 -0.68 -21.47
CA ASN A 96 1.67 -1.12 -20.16
C ASN A 96 2.64 -0.84 -19.02
N SER A 97 3.94 -0.99 -19.26
CA SER A 97 4.99 -0.87 -18.25
C SER A 97 5.56 0.54 -18.11
N ALA A 98 5.05 1.54 -18.85
CA ALA A 98 5.47 2.92 -18.63
C ALA A 98 5.13 3.36 -17.21
N LEU A 99 6.11 3.99 -16.56
CA LEU A 99 6.00 4.45 -15.19
C LEU A 99 5.49 5.89 -15.16
N SER A 100 4.64 6.18 -14.19
CA SER A 100 4.19 7.54 -13.88
C SER A 100 4.19 7.73 -12.37
N PRO A 101 4.62 8.89 -11.87
CA PRO A 101 4.67 9.11 -10.43
C PRO A 101 3.27 9.06 -9.81
N LEU A 102 3.17 8.43 -8.63
CA LEU A 102 1.92 8.33 -7.87
C LEU A 102 1.47 9.71 -7.37
N ASP A 103 2.43 10.51 -6.91
CA ASP A 103 2.30 11.93 -6.62
C ASP A 103 2.98 12.76 -7.71
N LEU A 104 2.20 13.64 -8.36
CA LEU A 104 2.71 14.48 -9.43
C LEU A 104 3.51 15.69 -8.92
N ASP A 105 3.26 16.15 -7.70
CA ASP A 105 3.80 17.40 -7.17
C ASP A 105 5.21 17.20 -6.59
N THR A 106 5.39 16.18 -5.74
CA THR A 106 6.66 15.90 -5.05
C THR A 106 7.02 14.41 -5.08
N PRO A 107 7.23 13.80 -6.27
CA PRO A 107 7.33 12.35 -6.47
C PRO A 107 8.42 11.61 -5.65
N ASP A 108 9.43 12.36 -5.20
CA ASP A 108 10.57 11.87 -4.42
C ASP A 108 10.64 12.45 -3.00
N SER A 109 9.59 13.12 -2.53
CA SER A 109 9.47 13.60 -1.15
C SER A 109 8.28 12.92 -0.47
N PHE A 110 8.54 12.38 0.71
CA PHE A 110 7.50 11.86 1.56
C PHE A 110 6.92 13.03 2.33
N ASP A 111 5.78 13.55 1.89
CA ASP A 111 5.07 14.69 2.48
C ASP A 111 3.54 14.50 2.35
N ASN A 112 2.74 15.56 2.51
CA ASN A 112 1.28 15.46 2.43
C ASN A 112 0.67 15.90 1.08
N SER A 113 1.48 16.13 0.04
CA SER A 113 1.08 16.43 -1.36
C SER A 113 0.06 15.43 -1.88
N TYR A 114 0.20 14.15 -1.53
CA TYR A 114 -0.73 13.09 -1.85
C TYR A 114 -2.18 13.50 -1.51
N PHE A 115 -2.41 14.03 -0.32
CA PHE A 115 -3.75 14.44 0.11
C PHE A 115 -4.21 15.74 -0.55
N HIS A 116 -3.30 16.65 -0.91
CA HIS A 116 -3.62 17.82 -1.74
C HIS A 116 -4.09 17.40 -3.13
N ASN A 117 -3.44 16.41 -3.74
CA ASN A 117 -3.82 15.85 -5.03
C ASN A 117 -5.20 15.22 -5.03
N LEU A 118 -5.56 14.46 -3.98
CA LEU A 118 -6.88 13.85 -3.89
C LEU A 118 -8.00 14.90 -3.90
N ARG A 119 -7.81 16.02 -3.17
CA ARG A 119 -8.77 17.14 -3.14
C ARG A 119 -8.99 17.78 -4.50
N GLN A 120 -7.96 17.77 -5.34
CA GLN A 120 -7.98 18.32 -6.69
C GLN A 120 -8.34 17.28 -7.76
N LYS A 121 -8.78 16.08 -7.36
CA LYS A 121 -9.09 14.93 -8.23
C LYS A 121 -7.90 14.42 -9.06
N GLN A 122 -6.69 14.56 -8.53
CA GLN A 122 -5.44 14.23 -9.22
C GLN A 122 -4.81 12.90 -8.80
N GLY A 123 -5.41 12.15 -7.87
CA GLY A 123 -4.94 10.81 -7.48
C GLY A 123 -4.70 9.93 -8.71
N LEU A 124 -3.67 9.10 -8.71
CA LEU A 124 -3.31 8.29 -9.88
C LEU A 124 -4.21 7.07 -10.01
N LEU A 125 -4.32 6.29 -8.93
CA LEU A 125 -5.10 5.06 -8.90
C LEU A 125 -6.57 5.36 -8.55
N GLU A 126 -7.46 4.45 -8.90
CA GLU A 126 -8.87 4.57 -8.48
C GLU A 126 -9.00 4.39 -6.97
N SER A 127 -8.28 3.43 -6.40
CA SER A 127 -8.16 3.21 -4.94
C SER A 127 -7.65 4.43 -4.16
N ASP A 128 -6.92 5.34 -4.82
CA ASP A 128 -6.53 6.62 -4.21
C ASP A 128 -7.71 7.59 -4.19
N GLN A 129 -8.35 7.77 -5.35
CA GLN A 129 -9.38 8.81 -5.47
C GLN A 129 -10.65 8.46 -4.70
N VAL A 130 -10.95 7.18 -4.46
CA VAL A 130 -12.10 6.78 -3.62
C VAL A 130 -11.97 7.24 -2.16
N LEU A 131 -10.78 7.63 -1.69
CA LEU A 131 -10.59 8.18 -0.35
C LEU A 131 -11.15 9.60 -0.20
N PHE A 132 -11.31 10.33 -1.32
CA PHE A 132 -11.89 11.67 -1.36
C PHE A 132 -12.88 11.79 -2.53
N ASN A 133 -14.11 11.35 -2.28
CA ASN A 133 -15.16 11.26 -3.30
C ASN A 133 -16.58 11.39 -2.71
N GLY A 134 -16.74 12.20 -1.65
CA GLY A 134 -18.01 12.36 -0.93
C GLY A 134 -18.27 11.24 0.07
N GLY A 135 -17.24 10.56 0.56
CA GLY A 135 -17.33 9.37 1.40
C GLY A 135 -16.96 9.61 2.87
N SER A 136 -16.97 8.54 3.65
CA SER A 136 -16.68 8.58 5.09
C SER A 136 -15.22 8.93 5.43
N THR A 137 -14.31 8.91 4.45
CA THR A 137 -12.89 9.22 4.63
C THR A 137 -12.51 10.66 4.27
N ASP A 138 -13.43 11.43 3.68
CA ASP A 138 -13.15 12.78 3.19
C ASP A 138 -12.62 13.70 4.30
N GLY A 139 -13.18 13.60 5.51
CA GLY A 139 -12.73 14.36 6.68
C GLY A 139 -11.28 14.06 7.09
N ILE A 140 -10.84 12.81 6.93
CA ILE A 140 -9.46 12.38 7.25
C ILE A 140 -8.49 12.91 6.19
N VAL A 141 -8.85 12.84 4.91
CA VAL A 141 -8.06 13.41 3.82
C VAL A 141 -7.90 14.92 3.98
N LEU A 142 -8.99 15.64 4.31
CA LEU A 142 -8.93 17.07 4.57
C LEU A 142 -7.99 17.39 5.73
N PHE A 143 -8.10 16.63 6.83
CA PHE A 143 -7.24 16.78 7.99
C PHE A 143 -5.75 16.63 7.65
N TYR A 144 -5.37 15.57 6.93
CA TYR A 144 -3.97 15.37 6.51
C TYR A 144 -3.49 16.38 5.47
N SER A 145 -4.35 16.82 4.55
CA SER A 145 -4.00 17.89 3.62
C SER A 145 -3.71 19.22 4.33
N ASN A 146 -4.33 19.47 5.49
CA ASN A 146 -4.13 20.70 6.23
C ASN A 146 -3.02 20.60 7.29
N SER A 147 -2.54 19.39 7.59
CA SER A 147 -1.53 19.17 8.63
C SER A 147 -0.63 17.98 8.30
N GLN A 148 0.55 18.28 7.75
CA GLN A 148 1.60 17.29 7.52
C GLN A 148 2.05 16.62 8.82
N SER A 149 2.13 17.36 9.93
CA SER A 149 2.49 16.79 11.24
C SER A 149 1.47 15.75 11.71
N ALA A 150 0.17 15.98 11.46
CA ALA A 150 -0.86 15.01 11.80
C ALA A 150 -0.76 13.75 10.92
N PHE A 151 -0.59 13.93 9.61
CA PHE A 151 -0.32 12.82 8.70
C PHE A 151 0.88 12.00 9.16
N TYR A 152 2.00 12.65 9.47
CA TYR A 152 3.23 12.00 9.90
C TYR A 152 3.05 11.19 11.20
N SER A 153 2.38 11.78 12.19
CA SER A 153 2.08 11.11 13.45
C SER A 153 1.23 9.86 13.24
N ASP A 154 0.15 9.98 12.47
CA ASP A 154 -0.77 8.85 12.24
C ASP A 154 -0.15 7.80 11.30
N PHE A 155 0.69 8.19 10.35
CA PHE A 155 1.47 7.28 9.51
C PHE A 155 2.40 6.41 10.35
N ALA A 156 3.17 7.02 11.26
CA ALA A 156 4.04 6.30 12.19
C ALA A 156 3.25 5.27 13.04
N VAL A 157 2.11 5.67 13.60
CA VAL A 157 1.24 4.78 14.38
C VAL A 157 0.71 3.63 13.53
N ALA A 158 0.23 3.92 12.32
CA ALA A 158 -0.31 2.91 11.42
C ALA A 158 0.78 1.94 10.93
N MET A 159 2.00 2.41 10.70
CA MET A 159 3.16 1.57 10.36
C MET A 159 3.53 0.61 11.50
N VAL A 160 3.49 1.05 12.75
CA VAL A 160 3.72 0.18 13.91
C VAL A 160 2.63 -0.88 14.02
N LYS A 161 1.35 -0.48 13.92
CA LYS A 161 0.21 -1.43 13.94
C LYS A 161 0.31 -2.45 12.82
N MET A 162 0.63 -2.00 11.61
CA MET A 162 0.79 -2.89 10.46
C MET A 162 1.94 -3.86 10.66
N GLY A 163 3.06 -3.40 11.25
CA GLY A 163 4.14 -4.30 11.65
C GLY A 163 3.65 -5.40 12.59
N ASP A 164 2.73 -5.12 13.50
CA ASP A 164 2.24 -6.06 14.51
C ASP A 164 1.18 -7.06 13.98
N ILE A 165 0.88 -7.06 12.68
CA ILE A 165 -0.04 -8.03 12.08
C ILE A 165 0.60 -9.42 12.07
N GLU A 166 0.06 -10.32 12.91
CA GLU A 166 0.30 -11.76 12.92
C GLU A 166 1.80 -12.20 12.90
N PRO A 167 2.69 -11.62 13.73
CA PRO A 167 4.11 -11.92 13.69
C PRO A 167 4.44 -13.36 14.12
N LEU A 168 5.40 -13.99 13.44
CA LEU A 168 6.09 -15.17 13.99
C LEU A 168 7.15 -14.71 14.99
N THR A 169 7.12 -15.24 16.21
CA THR A 169 8.03 -14.88 17.31
C THR A 169 8.52 -16.11 18.06
N GLY A 170 9.48 -15.94 18.97
CA GLY A 170 10.03 -17.03 19.77
C GLY A 170 10.73 -18.10 18.91
N THR A 171 10.23 -19.33 18.96
CA THR A 171 10.75 -20.45 18.16
C THR A 171 9.97 -20.69 16.87
N ALA A 172 8.88 -19.96 16.61
CA ALA A 172 8.08 -20.11 15.40
C ALA A 172 8.80 -19.48 14.19
N GLY A 173 8.89 -20.21 13.08
CA GLY A 173 9.61 -19.76 11.88
C GLY A 173 11.14 -19.85 12.01
N GLN A 174 11.86 -19.11 11.17
CA GLN A 174 13.33 -19.19 11.05
C GLN A 174 13.99 -17.81 10.91
N ILE A 175 15.31 -17.76 10.98
CA ILE A 175 16.10 -16.57 10.60
C ILE A 175 16.79 -16.89 9.28
N ARG A 176 16.32 -16.33 8.16
CA ARG A 176 16.88 -16.61 6.84
C ARG A 176 18.23 -15.97 6.62
N ALA A 177 19.22 -16.78 6.24
CA ALA A 177 20.50 -16.30 5.71
C ALA A 177 20.34 -15.76 4.28
N ARG A 178 19.32 -16.24 3.55
CA ARG A 178 18.95 -15.76 2.21
C ARG A 178 17.43 -15.59 2.15
N CYS A 179 16.95 -14.36 2.01
CA CYS A 179 15.50 -14.08 2.06
C CYS A 179 14.69 -14.77 0.96
N SER A 180 15.28 -15.03 -0.22
CA SER A 180 14.58 -15.63 -1.36
C SER A 180 14.30 -17.14 -1.22
N VAL A 181 14.92 -17.82 -0.25
CA VAL A 181 14.77 -19.26 -0.06
C VAL A 181 14.59 -19.61 1.42
N PRO A 182 13.55 -20.37 1.80
CA PRO A 182 13.45 -20.96 3.13
C PRO A 182 14.68 -21.84 3.40
N GLN A 183 15.25 -21.81 4.62
CA GLN A 183 16.19 -22.86 4.97
C GLN A 183 15.42 -24.16 5.17
N ARG A 184 16.00 -25.26 4.66
CA ARG A 184 15.48 -26.59 4.95
C ARG A 184 15.79 -26.87 6.41
N ALA A 185 14.81 -27.38 7.16
CA ALA A 185 15.09 -28.01 8.44
C ALA A 185 16.16 -29.09 8.16
N GLY A 186 17.31 -28.99 8.81
CA GLY A 186 18.43 -29.90 8.58
C GLY A 186 17.99 -31.35 8.77
N ALA A 187 18.65 -32.26 8.06
CA ALA A 187 18.58 -33.68 8.28
C ALA A 187 18.78 -34.02 9.78
N SER A 188 17.67 -34.14 10.51
CA SER A 188 17.44 -35.01 11.68
C SER A 188 16.13 -34.58 12.36
N GLY A 189 15.17 -35.50 12.44
CA GLY A 189 14.25 -35.57 13.57
C GLY A 189 12.95 -34.76 13.54
N THR A 190 11.90 -35.44 13.07
CA THR A 190 10.48 -35.37 13.49
C THR A 190 9.61 -34.15 13.13
N ASN A 191 8.50 -34.52 12.50
CA ASN A 191 7.42 -33.72 11.96
C ASN A 191 6.63 -32.93 13.03
N ASN A 192 6.26 -31.70 12.68
CA ASN A 192 4.85 -31.29 12.72
C ASN A 192 4.66 -30.04 11.85
N ALA A 193 4.10 -30.24 10.65
CA ALA A 193 3.62 -29.15 9.82
C ALA A 193 2.36 -28.57 10.45
N SER A 194 2.52 -27.68 11.42
CA SER A 194 1.42 -26.82 11.86
C SER A 194 1.04 -25.92 10.69
N ASN A 195 -0.25 -25.89 10.35
CA ASN A 195 -0.87 -25.01 9.35
C ASN A 195 -0.58 -23.53 9.67
N GLY A 196 0.61 -23.06 9.29
CA GLY A 196 1.04 -21.68 9.54
C GLY A 196 0.31 -20.72 8.62
N LYS A 197 -0.44 -19.79 9.23
CA LYS A 197 -1.00 -18.61 8.54
C LYS A 197 0.15 -17.78 7.98
N PHE A 198 -0.05 -17.23 6.79
CA PHE A 198 0.90 -16.32 6.17
C PHE A 198 0.92 -15.02 6.98
N ASN A 199 2.12 -14.57 7.37
CA ASN A 199 2.32 -13.39 8.21
C ASN A 199 2.43 -12.14 7.32
N TRP A 200 1.46 -11.25 7.46
CA TRP A 200 1.12 -10.22 6.49
C TRP A 200 1.75 -8.84 6.74
N GLY A 201 2.41 -8.61 7.88
CA GLY A 201 2.81 -7.27 8.30
C GLY A 201 3.68 -6.49 7.31
N PHE A 202 4.34 -7.18 6.36
CA PHE A 202 5.09 -6.54 5.28
C PHE A 202 4.30 -6.34 3.96
N ALA A 203 3.28 -7.14 3.65
CA ALA A 203 2.72 -7.14 2.30
C ALA A 203 1.69 -6.04 2.03
N ILE A 204 1.07 -5.45 3.06
CA ILE A 204 0.11 -4.35 2.89
C ILE A 204 0.83 -3.10 2.40
N VAL A 205 1.95 -2.74 3.04
CA VAL A 205 2.84 -1.68 2.55
C VAL A 205 3.65 -2.12 1.34
N LEU A 206 4.05 -3.38 1.21
CA LEU A 206 4.77 -3.81 0.01
C LEU A 206 3.86 -3.80 -1.23
N ARG A 207 2.53 -3.91 -1.15
CA ARG A 207 1.68 -3.65 -2.33
C ARG A 207 1.28 -2.19 -2.48
N LEU A 208 1.02 -1.44 -1.42
CA LEU A 208 0.87 0.03 -1.54
C LEU A 208 2.14 0.68 -2.12
N LEU A 209 3.34 0.17 -1.82
CA LEU A 209 4.60 0.65 -2.41
C LEU A 209 5.04 -0.09 -3.69
N CYS A 210 4.71 -1.39 -3.88
CA CYS A 210 5.10 -2.19 -5.08
C CYS A 210 3.97 -2.51 -6.08
N PHE A 211 2.77 -1.92 -6.01
CA PHE A 211 1.87 -1.90 -7.19
C PHE A 211 2.51 -1.22 -8.40
N SER A 212 3.58 -0.49 -8.15
CA SER A 212 4.57 0.04 -9.07
C SER A 212 5.25 -0.98 -10.00
N LEU A 213 5.35 -2.26 -9.62
CA LEU A 213 6.32 -3.19 -10.23
C LEU A 213 5.79 -4.59 -10.61
N MET A 214 4.52 -4.91 -10.36
CA MET A 214 3.90 -6.14 -10.87
C MET A 214 3.08 -5.85 -12.12
#